data_AF-A0A5N7CVS8-F1
#
_entry.id   AF-A0A5N7CVS8-F1
#
_cell.length_a   1.000
_cell.length_b   1.000
_cell.length_c   1.000
_cell.angle_alpha   90.00
_cell.angle_beta   90.00
_cell.angle_gamma   90.00
#
_symmetry.space_group_name_H-M   'P 1'
#
loop_
_entity.id
_entity.type
_entity.pdbx_description
1 polymer ?
#
loop_
_entity_poly.entity_id
_entity_poly.type
_entity_poly.pdbx_seq_one_letter_code
_entity_poly.pdbx_strand_id
1 'polypeptide(L)'
;YWTASNYFRKSFASLAYVHNESVHIYSHLVPAILLSVFSIMLHISPKARYASVSTADTIALGCFVLGAVLCLVISATFHTVQRNSSHIAPIAKEMDYIGIVFLIVGSFIPSIFYGFYCHPILQKLYISMLPSVSFVPQFQ
;
A
#
# COMPACT_ATOMS: atom_id res chain seq x y z
N TYR A 1 4.58 -24.26 -24.91
CA TYR A 1 4.04 -22.96 -24.46
C TYR A 1 3.43 -23.14 -23.08
N TRP A 2 4.00 -22.53 -22.03
CA TRP A 2 3.40 -22.58 -20.69
C TRP A 2 2.32 -21.49 -20.59
N THR A 3 1.15 -21.82 -20.07
CA THR A 3 0.06 -20.88 -19.85
C THR A 3 0.34 -19.97 -18.64
N ALA A 4 -0.13 -18.72 -18.67
CA ALA A 4 0.03 -17.76 -17.57
C ALA A 4 -0.35 -18.34 -16.18
N SER A 5 -1.41 -19.15 -16.13
CA SER A 5 -1.88 -19.83 -14.92
C SER A 5 -0.83 -20.74 -14.26
N ASN A 6 -0.02 -21.45 -15.06
CA ASN A 6 1.00 -22.36 -14.54
C ASN A 6 2.19 -21.62 -13.92
N TYR A 7 2.49 -20.41 -14.41
CA TYR A 7 3.52 -19.55 -13.82
C TYR A 7 3.08 -19.00 -12.47
N PHE A 8 1.87 -18.43 -12.39
CA PHE A 8 1.33 -17.93 -11.13
C PHE A 8 1.25 -19.04 -10.07
N ARG A 9 0.78 -20.25 -10.44
CA ARG A 9 0.72 -21.38 -9.50
C ARG A 9 2.09 -21.73 -8.93
N LYS A 10 3.16 -21.73 -9.76
CA LYS A 10 4.54 -21.98 -9.29
C LYS A 10 5.07 -20.83 -8.42
N SER A 11 4.77 -19.58 -8.78
CA SER A 11 5.12 -18.40 -7.98
C SER A 11 4.48 -18.46 -6.58
N PHE A 12 3.17 -18.72 -6.49
CA PHE A 12 2.51 -18.83 -5.18
C PHE A 12 2.93 -20.07 -4.40
N ALA A 13 3.23 -21.18 -5.07
CA ALA A 13 3.79 -22.36 -4.41
C ALA A 13 5.18 -22.08 -3.81
N SER A 14 5.93 -21.09 -4.31
CA SER A 14 7.24 -20.76 -3.74
C SER A 14 7.17 -20.11 -2.36
N LEU A 15 5.99 -19.62 -1.96
CA LEU A 15 5.73 -19.15 -0.59
C LEU A 15 5.81 -20.28 0.45
N ALA A 16 5.71 -21.54 0.05
CA ALA A 16 5.75 -22.68 0.98
C ALA A 16 7.17 -23.17 1.30
N TYR A 17 8.21 -22.62 0.69
CA TYR A 17 9.61 -23.01 0.94
C TYR A 17 10.56 -21.82 0.93
N VAL A 18 11.73 -21.98 1.58
CA VAL A 18 12.73 -20.91 1.69
C VAL A 18 13.57 -20.81 0.42
N HIS A 19 13.75 -19.58 -0.06
CA HIS A 19 14.58 -19.24 -1.21
C HIS A 19 15.10 -17.79 -1.10
N ASN A 20 15.95 -17.35 -2.04
CA ASN A 20 16.62 -16.04 -1.96
C ASN A 20 15.66 -14.84 -1.80
N GLU A 21 14.50 -14.88 -2.46
CA GLU A 21 13.50 -13.81 -2.33
C GLU A 21 12.59 -13.93 -1.10
N SER A 22 12.70 -14.98 -0.28
CA SER A 22 11.76 -15.20 0.83
C SER A 22 11.80 -14.07 1.84
N VAL A 23 13.00 -13.56 2.18
CA VAL A 23 13.13 -12.42 3.10
C VAL A 23 12.45 -11.18 2.53
N HIS A 24 12.66 -10.89 1.25
CA HIS A 24 12.00 -9.77 0.56
C HIS A 24 10.48 -9.92 0.53
N ILE A 25 9.96 -11.12 0.25
CA ILE A 25 8.51 -11.35 0.25
C ILE A 25 7.92 -11.15 1.66
N TYR A 26 8.50 -11.80 2.68
CA TYR A 26 7.95 -11.77 4.02
C TYR A 26 8.15 -10.43 4.73
N SER A 27 9.21 -9.66 4.39
CA SER A 27 9.40 -8.31 4.91
C SER A 27 8.29 -7.34 4.48
N HIS A 28 7.58 -7.64 3.38
CA HIS A 28 6.42 -6.85 2.94
C HIS A 28 5.08 -7.50 3.32
N LEU A 29 4.96 -8.83 3.20
CA LEU A 29 3.72 -9.56 3.45
C LEU A 29 3.31 -9.55 4.94
N VAL A 30 4.26 -9.74 5.86
CA VAL A 30 3.97 -9.76 7.30
C VAL A 30 3.43 -8.40 7.78
N PRO A 31 4.08 -7.26 7.49
CA PRO A 31 3.53 -5.95 7.83
C PRO A 31 2.17 -5.67 7.16
N ALA A 32 1.95 -6.11 5.92
CA ALA A 32 0.66 -5.92 5.25
C ALA A 32 -0.49 -6.60 6.01
N ILE A 33 -0.26 -7.84 6.47
CA ILE A 33 -1.23 -8.61 7.25
C ILE A 33 -1.45 -7.93 8.61
N LEU A 34 -0.37 -7.63 9.33
CA LEU A 34 -0.45 -7.00 10.65
C LEU A 34 -1.17 -5.66 10.61
N LEU A 35 -0.86 -4.81 9.63
CA LEU A 35 -1.48 -3.50 9.45
C LEU A 35 -2.98 -3.63 9.11
N SER A 36 -3.33 -4.58 8.23
CA SER A 36 -4.73 -4.85 7.88
C SER A 36 -5.54 -5.33 9.10
N VAL A 37 -5.01 -6.32 9.83
CA VAL A 37 -5.67 -6.85 11.04
C VAL A 37 -5.81 -5.75 12.09
N PHE A 38 -4.73 -5.00 12.36
CA PHE A 38 -4.75 -3.90 13.32
C PHE A 38 -5.79 -2.84 12.96
N SER A 39 -5.86 -2.44 11.67
CA SER A 39 -6.85 -1.47 11.20
C SER A 39 -8.28 -1.97 11.36
N ILE A 40 -8.55 -3.25 11.06
CA ILE A 40 -9.88 -3.84 11.25
C ILE A 40 -10.25 -3.86 12.74
N MET A 41 -9.33 -4.28 13.60
CA MET A 41 -9.53 -4.30 15.06
C MET A 41 -9.85 -2.90 15.62
N LEU A 42 -9.16 -1.87 15.13
CA LEU A 42 -9.46 -0.48 15.50
C LEU A 42 -10.85 -0.04 15.03
N HIS A 43 -11.26 -0.41 13.81
CA HIS A 43 -12.54 0.01 13.25
C HIS A 43 -13.75 -0.63 13.94
N ILE A 44 -13.62 -1.87 14.44
CA ILE A 44 -14.69 -2.59 15.13
C ILE A 44 -14.70 -2.36 16.65
N SER A 45 -13.68 -1.70 17.20
CA SER A 45 -13.58 -1.44 18.65
C SER A 45 -14.70 -0.50 19.13
N PRO A 46 -15.25 -0.67 20.34
CA PRO A 46 -16.42 0.09 20.80
C PRO A 46 -16.17 1.61 20.75
N LYS A 47 -17.11 2.34 20.11
CA LYS A 47 -17.08 3.82 19.99
C LYS A 47 -16.93 4.56 21.33
N ALA A 48 -17.27 3.91 22.46
CA ALA A 48 -17.06 4.44 23.81
C ALA A 48 -15.59 4.83 24.09
N ARG A 49 -14.61 4.21 23.40
CA ARG A 49 -13.18 4.53 23.56
C ARG A 49 -12.68 5.66 22.65
N TYR A 50 -13.50 6.08 21.67
CA TYR A 50 -13.17 7.02 20.60
C TYR A 50 -14.28 8.05 20.40
N ALA A 51 -14.93 8.50 21.48
CA ALA A 51 -16.11 9.38 21.41
C ALA A 51 -15.88 10.70 20.65
N SER A 52 -14.62 11.10 20.45
CA SER A 52 -14.19 12.28 19.70
C SER A 52 -13.71 12.02 18.27
N VAL A 53 -13.72 10.76 17.77
CA VAL A 53 -13.26 10.45 16.41
C VAL A 53 -14.36 10.77 15.41
N SER A 54 -14.07 11.70 14.50
CA SER A 54 -14.93 12.05 13.40
C SER A 54 -14.81 11.05 12.24
N THR A 55 -15.80 11.03 11.36
CA THR A 55 -15.72 10.30 10.09
C THR A 55 -14.53 10.76 9.25
N ALA A 56 -14.15 12.03 9.34
CA ALA A 56 -13.02 12.57 8.60
C ALA A 56 -11.67 12.03 9.09
N ASP A 57 -11.51 11.84 10.41
CA ASP A 57 -10.33 11.18 11.00
C ASP A 57 -10.18 9.74 10.47
N THR A 58 -11.32 9.04 10.39
CA THR A 58 -11.38 7.65 9.90
C THR A 58 -11.02 7.57 8.42
N ILE A 59 -11.52 8.49 7.60
CA ILE A 59 -11.19 8.57 6.17
C ILE A 59 -9.70 8.91 5.99
N ALA A 60 -9.19 9.92 6.71
CA ALA A 60 -7.82 10.38 6.57
C ALA A 60 -6.81 9.28 6.94
N LEU A 61 -7.01 8.61 8.07
CA LEU A 61 -6.16 7.48 8.48
C LEU A 61 -6.38 6.25 7.59
N GLY A 62 -7.62 6.02 7.14
CA GLY A 62 -7.95 4.94 6.20
C GLY A 62 -7.21 5.06 4.87
N CYS A 63 -7.04 6.27 4.34
CA CYS A 63 -6.24 6.51 3.14
C CYS A 63 -4.77 6.08 3.32
N PHE A 64 -4.17 6.37 4.47
CA PHE A 64 -2.80 5.94 4.78
C PHE A 64 -2.70 4.43 4.89
N VAL A 65 -3.58 3.80 5.66
CA VAL A 65 -3.60 2.34 5.84
C VAL A 65 -3.78 1.64 4.50
N LEU A 66 -4.73 2.09 3.68
CA LEU A 66 -4.99 1.52 2.36
C LEU A 66 -3.77 1.67 1.44
N GLY A 67 -3.17 2.86 1.37
CA GLY A 67 -1.97 3.10 0.57
C GLY A 67 -0.80 2.22 1.00
N ALA A 68 -0.57 2.08 2.31
CA ALA A 68 0.48 1.22 2.86
C ALA A 68 0.23 -0.26 2.58
N VAL A 69 -0.98 -0.78 2.79
CA VAL A 69 -1.32 -2.17 2.48
C VAL A 69 -1.17 -2.46 0.99
N LEU A 70 -1.66 -1.57 0.11
CA LEU A 70 -1.50 -1.73 -1.33
C LEU A 70 -0.03 -1.77 -1.74
N CYS A 71 0.79 -0.82 -1.26
CA CYS A 71 2.23 -0.80 -1.52
C CYS A 71 2.90 -2.11 -1.11
N LEU A 72 2.65 -2.58 0.11
CA LEU A 72 3.27 -3.79 0.64
C LEU A 72 2.82 -5.06 -0.11
N VAL A 73 1.53 -5.16 -0.46
CA VAL A 73 1.00 -6.32 -1.20
C VAL A 73 1.53 -6.35 -2.63
N ILE A 74 1.60 -5.20 -3.31
CA ILE A 74 2.15 -5.12 -4.66
C ILE A 74 3.64 -5.51 -4.63
N SER A 75 4.41 -5.01 -3.66
CA SER A 75 5.83 -5.35 -3.50
C SER A 75 6.06 -6.83 -3.21
N ALA A 76 5.29 -7.42 -2.28
CA ALA A 76 5.35 -8.85 -2.01
C ALA A 76 4.99 -9.68 -3.26
N THR A 77 4.01 -9.23 -4.04
CA THR A 77 3.61 -9.87 -5.30
C THR A 77 4.73 -9.81 -6.32
N PHE A 78 5.40 -8.67 -6.48
CA PHE A 78 6.56 -8.49 -7.36
C PHE A 78 7.66 -9.52 -7.07
N HIS A 79 8.14 -9.59 -5.82
CA HIS A 79 9.17 -10.55 -5.41
C HIS A 79 8.73 -12.01 -5.58
N THR A 80 7.42 -12.29 -5.51
CA THR A 80 6.85 -13.62 -5.72
C THR A 80 6.85 -14.02 -7.21
N VAL A 81 6.57 -13.10 -8.14
CA VAL A 81 6.38 -13.42 -9.56
C VAL A 81 7.60 -13.18 -10.44
N GLN A 82 8.54 -12.32 -10.03
CA GLN A 82 9.66 -11.85 -10.87
C GLN A 82 10.53 -13.00 -11.42
N ARG A 83 10.70 -14.08 -10.66
CA ARG A 83 11.59 -15.20 -11.06
C ARG A 83 11.00 -16.05 -12.18
N ASN A 84 9.67 -16.16 -12.22
CA ASN A 84 9.02 -17.17 -13.06
C ASN A 84 8.72 -16.67 -14.48
N SER A 85 8.89 -15.39 -14.77
CA SER A 85 8.69 -14.85 -16.12
C SER A 85 9.44 -13.54 -16.36
N SER A 86 10.35 -13.55 -17.33
CA SER A 86 11.04 -12.35 -17.82
C SER A 86 10.10 -11.32 -18.45
N HIS A 87 8.91 -11.76 -18.88
CA HIS A 87 7.89 -10.85 -19.44
C HIS A 87 7.05 -10.18 -18.34
N ILE A 88 6.78 -10.87 -17.22
CA ILE A 88 5.98 -10.32 -16.11
C ILE A 88 6.83 -9.47 -15.18
N ALA A 89 8.13 -9.78 -15.05
CA ALA A 89 9.06 -9.03 -14.21
C ALA A 89 9.08 -7.50 -14.45
N PRO A 90 9.16 -6.96 -15.69
CA PRO A 90 9.13 -5.53 -15.91
C PRO A 90 7.78 -4.90 -15.52
N ILE A 91 6.66 -5.54 -15.85
CA ILE A 91 5.31 -5.06 -15.51
C ILE A 91 5.12 -5.04 -13.98
N ALA A 92 5.52 -6.10 -13.30
CA ALA A 92 5.40 -6.19 -11.85
C ALA A 92 6.30 -5.16 -11.13
N LYS A 93 7.45 -4.81 -11.72
CA LYS A 93 8.32 -3.74 -11.23
C LYS A 93 7.66 -2.36 -11.39
N GLU A 94 7.04 -2.09 -12.53
CA GLU A 94 6.28 -0.85 -12.73
C GLU A 94 5.12 -0.73 -11.73
N MET A 95 4.42 -1.83 -11.45
CA MET A 95 3.38 -1.86 -10.41
C MET A 95 3.93 -1.54 -9.03
N ASP A 96 5.12 -2.03 -8.67
CA ASP A 96 5.76 -1.74 -7.38
C ASP A 96 6.02 -0.23 -7.21
N TYR A 97 6.47 0.45 -8.26
CA TYR A 97 6.58 1.92 -8.26
C TYR A 97 5.23 2.62 -8.06
N ILE A 98 4.17 2.13 -8.70
CA ILE A 98 2.80 2.63 -8.47
C ILE A 98 2.40 2.44 -7.00
N GLY A 99 2.78 1.32 -6.38
CA GLY A 99 2.57 1.06 -4.96
C GLY A 99 3.20 2.14 -4.07
N ILE A 100 4.43 2.55 -4.37
CA ILE A 100 5.13 3.65 -3.66
C ILE A 100 4.35 4.96 -3.80
N VAL A 101 3.86 5.29 -5.00
CA VAL A 101 3.03 6.49 -5.24
C VAL A 101 1.76 6.47 -4.37
N PHE A 102 1.08 5.33 -4.27
CA PHE A 102 -0.08 5.19 -3.38
C PHE A 102 0.26 5.38 -1.91
N LEU A 103 1.39 4.84 -1.43
CA LEU A 103 1.85 5.04 -0.06
C LEU A 103 2.18 6.51 0.21
N ILE A 104 2.87 7.19 -0.72
CA ILE A 104 3.18 8.62 -0.61
C ILE A 104 1.87 9.42 -0.48
N VAL A 105 0.98 9.35 -1.47
CA VAL A 105 -0.31 10.07 -1.44
C VAL A 105 -1.10 9.75 -0.17
N GLY A 106 -1.21 8.47 0.17
CA GLY A 106 -1.94 8.00 1.34
C GLY A 106 -1.39 8.55 2.66
N SER A 107 -0.06 8.68 2.80
CA SER A 107 0.59 9.21 4.01
C SER A 107 0.46 10.73 4.16
N PHE A 108 0.40 11.46 3.05
CA PHE A 108 0.25 12.92 3.09
C PHE A 108 -1.17 13.37 3.44
N ILE A 109 -2.20 12.57 3.13
CA ILE A 109 -3.60 12.90 3.46
C ILE A 109 -3.81 13.13 4.97
N PRO A 110 -3.49 12.19 5.89
CA PRO A 110 -3.64 12.43 7.32
C PRO A 110 -2.64 13.48 7.83
N SER A 111 -1.43 13.55 7.26
CA SER A 111 -0.43 14.55 7.65
C SER A 111 -0.93 15.98 7.42
N ILE A 112 -1.52 16.26 6.25
CA ILE A 112 -2.14 17.55 5.94
C ILE A 112 -3.43 17.74 6.76
N PHE A 113 -4.23 16.68 6.92
CA PHE A 113 -5.48 16.74 7.67
C PHE A 113 -5.27 17.20 9.11
N TYR A 114 -4.31 16.59 9.83
CA TYR A 114 -3.99 16.98 11.21
C TYR A 114 -3.08 18.21 11.27
N GLY A 115 -2.16 18.41 10.31
CA GLY A 115 -1.24 19.53 10.29
C GLY A 115 -1.91 20.89 10.04
N PHE A 116 -2.99 20.92 9.26
CA PHE A 116 -3.78 22.13 8.98
C PHE A 116 -5.17 22.10 9.60
N TYR A 117 -5.33 21.43 10.75
CA TYR A 117 -6.62 21.26 11.42
C TYR A 117 -7.39 22.58 11.63
N CYS A 118 -6.68 23.66 11.98
CA CYS A 118 -7.27 25.00 12.18
C CYS A 118 -7.41 25.82 10.89
N HIS A 119 -6.92 25.33 9.75
CA HIS A 119 -6.83 26.07 8.49
C HIS A 119 -7.44 25.29 7.31
N PRO A 120 -8.78 25.22 7.22
CA PRO A 120 -9.47 24.34 6.27
C PRO A 120 -9.25 24.71 4.79
N ILE A 121 -8.95 25.98 4.50
CA ILE A 121 -8.64 26.43 3.13
C ILE A 121 -7.29 25.83 2.67
N LEU A 122 -6.25 25.93 3.52
CA LEU A 122 -4.93 25.38 3.23
C LEU A 122 -4.98 23.85 3.12
N GLN A 123 -5.74 23.20 4.00
CA GLN A 123 -5.95 21.76 3.98
C GLN A 123 -6.51 21.27 2.63
N LYS A 124 -7.59 21.89 2.14
CA LYS A 124 -8.19 21.53 0.84
C LYS A 124 -7.25 21.81 -0.33
N LEU A 125 -6.56 22.95 -0.29
CA LEU A 125 -5.58 23.33 -1.30
C LEU A 125 -4.48 22.26 -1.43
N TYR A 126 -3.80 21.93 -0.33
CA TYR A 126 -2.71 20.95 -0.35
C TYR A 126 -3.17 19.54 -0.71
N ILE A 127 -4.32 19.07 -0.20
CA ILE A 127 -4.87 17.75 -0.57
C ILE A 127 -5.15 17.68 -2.09
N SER A 128 -5.70 18.75 -2.68
CA SER A 128 -5.99 18.79 -4.12
C SER A 128 -4.75 18.75 -5.02
N MET A 129 -3.60 19.20 -4.50
CA MET A 129 -2.31 19.17 -5.21
C MET A 129 -1.58 17.81 -5.11
N LEU A 130 -1.94 16.95 -4.16
CA LEU A 130 -1.21 15.69 -3.95
C LEU A 130 -1.21 14.76 -5.18
N PRO A 131 -2.34 14.52 -5.88
CA PRO A 131 -2.33 13.66 -7.05
C PRO A 131 -1.45 14.22 -8.17
N SER A 132 -1.48 15.53 -8.42
CA SER A 132 -0.71 16.14 -9.50
C SER A 132 0.80 16.08 -9.26
N VAL A 133 1.25 16.28 -8.01
CA VAL A 133 2.67 16.17 -7.65
C VAL A 133 3.16 14.72 -7.69
N SER A 134 2.32 13.78 -7.28
CA SER A 134 2.71 12.37 -7.18
C SER A 134 2.69 11.64 -8.53
N PHE A 135 1.98 12.18 -9.52
CA PHE A 135 2.00 11.74 -10.92
C PHE A 135 3.14 12.36 -11.73
N VAL A 136 3.95 13.27 -11.16
CA VAL A 136 5.17 13.73 -11.83
C VAL A 136 6.07 12.50 -12.01
N PRO A 137 6.39 12.13 -13.26
CA PRO A 137 7.10 10.90 -13.52
C PRO A 137 8.44 10.91 -12.79
N GLN A 138 8.61 9.97 -11.85
CA GLN A 138 9.90 9.65 -11.24
C GLN A 138 10.83 8.89 -12.23
N PHE A 139 10.62 9.08 -13.55
CA PHE A 139 11.44 8.51 -14.60
C PHE A 139 12.77 9.28 -14.68
N GLN A 140 13.71 8.92 -13.82
CA GLN A 140 15.15 9.11 -14.04
C GLN A 140 15.86 7.77 -13.94
#